data_AF-A0AA38GAV0-F1
#
_entry.id   AF-A0AA38GAV0-F1
#
_cell.length_a   1.000
_cell.length_b   1.000
_cell.length_c   1.000
_cell.angle_alpha   90.00
_cell.angle_beta   90.00
_cell.angle_gamma   90.00
#
_symmetry.space_group_name_H-M   'P 1'
#
loop_
_entity.id
_entity.type
_entity.pdbx_description
1 polymer ?
#
loop_
_entity_poly.entity_id
_entity_poly.type
_entity_poly.pdbx_seq_one_letter_code
_entity_poly.pdbx_strand_id
1 'polypeptide(L)' 'MHKLDSMMMKNVRTATIDAECVLIVVDACKVPEKIDNLLGGDTSNAKEKPPMLLALNKKDLIKPGEIAKKVE' A
#
# COMPACT_ATOMS: atom_id res chain seq x y z
N MET A 1 19.01 0.63 4.26
CA MET A 1 17.97 1.64 4.52
C MET A 1 18.64 2.92 4.99
N HIS A 2 18.41 4.03 4.31
CA HIS A 2 18.91 5.32 4.78
C HIS A 2 18.11 5.75 6.03
N LYS A 3 18.75 6.52 6.91
CA LYS A 3 18.15 6.98 8.19
C LYS A 3 16.88 7.81 7.98
N LEU A 4 16.81 8.50 6.83
CA LEU A 4 15.65 9.27 6.40
C LEU A 4 14.44 8.37 6.08
N ASP A 5 14.67 7.28 5.33
CA ASP A 5 13.61 6.32 4.98
C ASP A 5 12.93 5.74 6.24
N SER A 6 13.73 5.44 7.27
CA SER A 6 13.21 4.93 8.55
C SER A 6 12.36 5.96 9.30
N MET A 7 12.78 7.24 9.32
CA MET A 7 12.00 8.32 9.94
C MET A 7 10.69 8.57 9.21
N MET A 8 10.69 8.55 7.87
CA MET A 8 9.48 8.76 7.07
C MET A 8 8.47 7.62 7.30
N MET A 9 8.93 6.37 7.34
CA MET A 9 8.05 5.22 7.56
C MET A 9 7.45 5.20 8.98
N LYS A 10 8.15 5.74 9.98
CA LYS A 10 7.60 5.87 11.34
C LYS A 10 6.40 6.83 11.36
N ASN A 11 6.48 7.96 10.66
CA ASN A 11 5.37 8.91 10.58
C ASN A 11 4.16 8.32 9.87
N VAL A 12 4.39 7.58 8.78
CA VAL A 12 3.32 6.87 8.05
C VAL A 12 2.62 5.86 8.98
N ARG A 13 3.38 5.05 9.72
CA ARG A 13 2.80 4.08 10.67
C ARG A 13 1.96 4.75 11.74
N THR A 14 2.42 5.84 12.34
CA THR A 14 1.66 6.59 13.35
C THR A 14 0.37 7.17 12.78
N ALA A 15 0.42 7.76 11.59
CA ALA A 15 -0.75 8.34 10.94
C ALA A 15 -1.81 7.29 10.57
N THR A 16 -1.40 6.07 10.22
CA THR A 16 -2.31 4.97 9.86
C THR A 16 -3.08 4.42 11.06
N ILE A 17 -2.55 4.54 12.28
CA ILE A 17 -3.19 3.98 13.50
C ILE A 17 -4.44 4.74 13.91
N ASP A 18 -4.45 6.06 13.74
CA ASP A 18 -5.54 6.97 14.16
C ASP A 18 -6.43 7.42 12.99
N ALA A 19 -6.22 6.85 11.80
CA ALA A 19 -7.00 7.21 10.62
C ALA A 19 -8.39 6.54 10.67
N GLU A 20 -9.42 7.25 10.20
CA GLU A 20 -10.76 6.66 9.99
C GLU A 20 -10.81 5.81 8.71
N CYS A 21 -9.90 6.03 7.77
CA CYS A 21 -9.77 5.27 6.52
C CYS A 21 -8.36 5.44 5.94
N VAL A 22 -7.84 4.39 5.31
CA VAL A 22 -6.51 4.39 4.69
C VAL A 22 -6.64 4.18 3.19
N LEU A 23 -6.16 5.14 2.39
CA LEU A 23 -6.09 5.02 0.93
C LEU A 23 -4.68 4.60 0.51
N ILE A 24 -4.55 3.39 -0.02
CA ILE A 24 -3.31 2.82 -0.53
C ILE A 24 -3.28 3.06 -2.04
N VAL A 25 -2.36 3.89 -2.51
CA VAL A 25 -2.19 4.17 -3.93
C VAL A 25 -1.01 3.37 -4.47
N VAL A 26 -1.26 2.51 -5.46
CA VAL A 26 -0.22 1.68 -6.09
C VAL A 26 -0.11 2.01 -7.58
N ASP A 27 1.10 1.89 -8.12
CA ASP A 27 1.33 2.03 -9.56
C ASP A 27 0.94 0.72 -10.27
N ALA A 28 -0.17 0.75 -11.01
CA ALA A 28 -0.73 -0.42 -11.67
C ALA A 28 0.15 -0.97 -12.81
N CYS A 29 1.12 -0.19 -13.30
CA CYS A 29 2.08 -0.65 -14.31
C CYS A 29 3.17 -1.54 -13.73
N LYS A 30 3.45 -1.40 -12.43
CA LYS A 30 4.52 -2.14 -11.75
C LYS A 30 4.01 -3.46 -11.20
N VAL A 31 4.91 -4.43 -11.03
CA VAL A 31 4.59 -5.67 -10.33
C VAL A 31 4.32 -5.32 -8.86
N PRO A 32 3.23 -5.82 -8.25
CA PRO A 32 2.97 -5.58 -6.84
C PRO A 32 4.12 -6.12 -6.00
N GLU A 33 4.80 -5.24 -5.27
CA GLU A 33 5.65 -5.66 -4.16
C GLU A 33 4.78 -6.05 -2.97
N LYS A 34 5.29 -6.85 -2.03
CA LYS A 34 4.55 -7.27 -0.84
C LYS A 34 4.16 -6.05 0.01
N ILE A 35 2.93 -5.58 -0.18
CA ILE A 35 2.34 -4.44 0.54
C ILE A 35 2.15 -4.79 2.03
N ASP A 36 2.12 -6.09 2.36
CA ASP A 36 2.06 -6.61 3.73
C ASP A 36 3.17 -6.04 4.63
N ASN A 37 4.34 -5.70 4.06
CA ASN A 37 5.46 -5.11 4.80
C ASN A 37 5.26 -3.62 5.10
N LEU A 38 4.46 -2.91 4.29
CA LEU A 38 4.09 -1.50 4.51
C LEU A 38 3.10 -1.38 5.67
N LEU A 39 2.16 -2.33 5.72
CA LEU A 39 1.19 -2.49 6.80
C LEU A 39 1.78 -3.28 8.00
N GLY A 40 3.00 -3.81 7.81
CA GLY A 40 3.67 -4.78 8.65
C GLY A 40 4.33 -4.17 9.87
N GLY A 41 3.58 -4.12 10.95
CA GLY A 41 4.12 -4.16 12.30
C GLY A 41 2.97 -4.39 13.25
N ASP A 42 2.78 -5.64 13.68
CA ASP A 42 2.04 -6.10 14.86
C ASP A 42 0.98 -5.15 15.43
N THR A 43 0.09 -4.63 14.59
CA THR A 43 -1.19 -4.04 15.00
C THR A 43 -2.20 -5.18 15.20
N SER A 44 -1.77 -6.23 15.90
CA SER A 44 -2.65 -7.29 16.42
C SER A 44 -3.37 -6.84 17.71
N ASN A 45 -3.01 -5.68 18.27
CA ASN A 45 -3.62 -5.13 19.48
C ASN A 45 -4.56 -3.93 19.24
N ALA A 46 -4.67 -3.40 18.02
CA ALA A 46 -5.70 -2.42 17.70
C ALA A 46 -6.98 -3.18 17.38
N LYS A 47 -7.97 -3.11 18.28
CA LYS A 47 -9.25 -3.86 18.18
C LYS A 47 -10.03 -3.59 16.88
N GLU A 48 -9.73 -2.49 16.18
CA GLU A 48 -10.32 -2.15 14.89
C GLU A 48 -9.24 -1.58 13.97
N LYS A 49 -8.98 -2.25 12.85
CA LYS A 49 -8.18 -1.67 11.77
C LYS A 49 -9.10 -0.78 10.93
N PRO A 50 -8.66 0.43 10.53
CA PRO A 50 -9.49 1.28 9.68
C PRO A 50 -9.73 0.62 8.32
N PRO A 51 -10.86 0.93 7.66
CA PRO A 51 -11.14 0.50 6.30
C PRO A 51 -9.98 0.90 5.38
N MET A 52 -9.54 -0.04 4.55
CA MET A 52 -8.44 0.14 3.59
C MET A 52 -8.99 0.13 2.17
N LEU A 53 -8.67 1.17 1.40
CA LEU A 53 -9.03 1.31 -0.01
C LEU A 53 -7.76 1.18 -0.85
N LEU A 54 -7.74 0.26 -1.81
CA LEU A 54 -6.63 0.10 -2.74
C LEU A 54 -6.95 0.79 -4.08
N ALA A 55 -6.23 1.86 -4.38
CA ALA A 55 -6.34 2.60 -5.64
C ALA A 55 -5.21 2.23 -6.59
N LEU A 56 -5.57 1.60 -7.70
CA LEU A 56 -4.68 1.28 -8.83
C LEU A 56 -4.46 2.53 -9.68
N ASN A 57 -3.41 3.28 -9.39
CA ASN A 57 -3.03 4.48 -10.13
C ASN A 57 -2.32 4.14 -11.44
N LYS A 58 -2.37 5.05 -12.42
CA LYS A 58 -1.78 4.89 -13.76
C LYS A 58 -2.35 3.74 -14.59
N LYS A 59 -3.59 3.33 -14.33
CA LYS A 59 -4.29 2.30 -15.11
C LYS A 59 -4.40 2.66 -16.60
N ASP A 60 -4.47 3.95 -16.91
CA ASP A 60 -4.50 4.50 -18.27
C ASP A 60 -3.26 4.16 -19.10
N LEU A 61 -2.12 3.93 -18.46
CA LEU A 61 -0.87 3.55 -19.13
C LEU A 61 -0.80 2.05 -19.47
N ILE A 62 -1.69 1.22 -18.91
CA ILE A 62 -1.71 -0.22 -19.18
C ILE A 62 -2.41 -0.47 -20.50
N LYS A 63 -1.72 -1.13 -21.43
CA LYS A 63 -2.32 -1.51 -22.71
C LYS A 63 -3.35 -2.63 -22.49
N PRO A 64 -4.51 -2.62 -23.20
CA PRO A 64 -5.54 -3.64 -23.03
C PRO A 64 -5.03 -5.09 -23.17
N GLY A 65 -4.02 -5.32 -24.00
CA GLY A 65 -3.40 -6.64 -24.20
C GLY A 65 -2.43 -7.10 -23.10
N GLU A 66 -2.03 -6.22 -22.18
CA GLU A 66 -1.15 -6.55 -21.04
C GLU A 66 -1.94 -6.97 -19.80
N ILE A 67 -3.20 -6.54 -19.69
CA ILE A 67 -4.09 -6.85 -18.55
C ILE A 67 -4.41 -8.35 -18.51
N ALA A 68 -4.53 -9.01 -19.68
CA ALA A 68 -4.88 -10.42 -19.79
C ALA A 68 -3.72 -11.40 -19.53
N LYS A 69 -2.46 -10.93 -19.55
CA LYS A 69 -1.27 -11.80 -19.49
C LYS A 69 -0.69 -12.01 -18.09
N LYS A 70 -1.24 -11.37 -17.07
CA LYS A 70 -0.71 -11.41 -15.68
C LYS A 70 -1.51 -12.32 -14.74
N VAL A 71 -2.44 -13.11 -15.27
CA VAL A 71 -3.14 -14.18 -14.52
C VAL A 71 -2.55 -15.51 -14.97
N GLU A 72 -1.35 -15.84 -14.47
CA GLU A 72 -0.75 -17.17 -14.56
C GLU A 72 -0.05 -17.47 -13.23
#